data_AF-A0AAQ5YGU9-F1
#
_entry.id   AF-A0AAQ5YGU9-F1
#
_cell.length_a   1.000
_cell.length_b   1.000
_cell.length_c   1.000
_cell.angle_alpha   90.00
_cell.angle_beta   90.00
_cell.angle_gamma   90.00
#
_symmetry.space_group_name_H-M   'P 1'
#
loop_
_entity.id
_entity.type
_entity.pdbx_description
1 polymer ?
#
loop_
_entity_poly.entity_id
_entity_poly.type
_entity_poly.pdbx_seq_one_letter_code
_entity_poly.pdbx_strand_id
1 'polypeptide(L)'
;METLRWMYQVYPTYRNTLGVLGFSITVETWATKFSSEPVEAKIEDFLWSFGERLAALSEDAFNTQVAALIKPRECEDAHLWEEVDHSWFKVVTQKYLFSRLHKEIPDAEGHDADQ
;
A
#
# COMPACT_ATOMS: atom_id res chain seq x y z
N MET A 1 6.72 26.22 27.55
CA MET A 1 6.83 24.75 27.44
C MET A 1 6.92 24.44 25.96
N GLU A 2 8.12 24.07 25.53
CA GLU A 2 8.49 23.93 24.12
C GLU A 2 7.76 22.75 23.50
N THR A 3 6.92 23.02 22.50
CA THR A 3 6.44 22.04 21.53
C THR A 3 7.62 21.63 20.66
N LEU A 4 8.47 20.75 21.17
CA LEU A 4 9.34 19.93 20.34
C LEU A 4 8.44 19.02 19.52
N ARG A 5 8.00 19.53 18.37
CA ARG A 5 7.32 18.76 17.33
C ARG A 5 8.35 17.78 16.79
N TRP A 6 8.36 16.58 17.36
CA TRP A 6 9.05 15.42 16.81
C TRP A 6 8.65 15.30 15.34
N MET A 7 9.57 15.64 14.44
CA MET A 7 9.32 15.48 13.01
C MET A 7 9.49 13.98 12.71
N TYR A 8 8.37 13.30 12.54
CA TYR A 8 8.34 11.91 12.08
C TYR A 8 8.13 11.90 10.57
N GLN A 9 8.98 11.18 9.85
CA GLN A 9 8.68 10.79 8.47
C GLN A 9 8.12 9.37 8.51
N VAL A 10 6.90 9.20 8.01
CA VAL A 10 6.16 7.94 8.08
C VAL A 10 5.88 7.44 6.67
N TYR A 11 6.24 6.20 6.41
CA TYR A 11 6.13 5.55 5.11
C TYR A 11 5.34 4.25 5.25
N PRO A 12 4.01 4.26 5.03
CA PRO A 12 3.26 3.04 4.79
C PRO A 12 3.61 2.52 3.40
N THR A 13 3.86 1.22 3.27
CA THR A 13 4.26 0.62 1.99
C THR A 13 3.67 -0.78 1.85
N TYR A 14 2.98 -1.00 0.74
CA TYR A 14 2.66 -2.33 0.25
C TYR A 14 3.93 -3.02 -0.25
N ARG A 15 4.19 -4.23 0.25
CA ARG A 15 5.36 -5.04 -0.10
C ARG A 15 4.90 -6.33 -0.77
N ASN A 16 5.58 -6.69 -1.85
CA ASN A 16 5.44 -7.99 -2.50
C ASN A 16 6.83 -8.58 -2.66
N THR A 17 7.22 -9.44 -1.72
CA THR A 17 8.54 -10.09 -1.71
C THR A 17 8.34 -11.53 -2.13
N LEU A 18 8.79 -11.86 -3.36
CA LEU A 18 8.73 -13.23 -3.91
C LEU A 18 7.31 -13.83 -3.90
N GLY A 19 6.28 -13.01 -4.11
CA GLY A 19 4.88 -13.45 -4.14
C GLY A 19 4.17 -13.38 -2.79
N VAL A 20 4.88 -13.18 -1.69
CA VAL A 20 4.27 -12.93 -0.38
C VAL A 20 3.92 -11.45 -0.25
N LEU A 21 2.63 -11.17 0.00
CA LEU A 21 2.13 -9.82 0.25
C LEU A 21 2.32 -9.43 1.70
N GLY A 22 2.68 -8.18 1.93
CA GLY A 22 2.82 -7.61 3.26
C GLY A 22 2.52 -6.12 3.26
N PHE A 23 2.17 -5.61 4.43
CA PHE A 23 2.06 -4.19 4.72
C PHE A 23 3.16 -3.83 5.70
N SER A 24 3.91 -2.77 5.40
CA SER A 24 5.01 -2.29 6.21
C SER A 24 4.77 -0.83 6.55
N ILE A 25 5.02 -0.44 7.80
CA ILE A 25 5.11 0.96 8.21
C ILE A 25 6.55 1.20 8.62
N THR A 26 7.21 2.15 7.97
CA THR A 26 8.54 2.62 8.37
C THR A 26 8.40 4.01 8.98
N VAL A 27 8.92 4.21 10.18
CA VAL A 27 8.95 5.51 10.85
C VAL A 27 10.39 5.93 11.07
N GLU A 28 10.76 7.04 10.45
CA GLU A 28 12.02 7.72 10.71
C GLU A 28 11.75 8.86 11.70
N THR A 29 12.38 8.78 12.88
CA THR A 29 12.32 9.82 13.90
C THR A 29 13.66 10.50 14.06
N TRP A 30 13.65 11.84 14.10
CA TRP A 30 14.82 12.65 14.43
C TRP A 30 15.14 12.66 15.92
N ALA A 31 14.26 12.10 16.73
CA ALA A 31 14.27 12.33 18.13
C ALA A 31 13.96 11.01 18.85
N THR A 32 15.05 10.39 19.29
CA THR A 32 15.33 9.66 20.54
C THR A 32 16.54 8.77 20.26
N LYS A 33 17.72 9.23 20.64
CA LYS A 33 18.99 8.52 20.43
C LYS A 33 19.07 7.16 21.16
N PHE A 34 18.04 6.75 21.91
CA PHE A 34 18.10 5.61 22.83
C PHE A 34 16.82 4.76 23.02
N SER A 35 15.67 5.06 22.39
CA SER A 35 14.49 4.16 22.48
C SER A 35 13.49 4.39 21.36
N SER A 36 13.00 3.29 20.78
CA SER A 36 11.91 3.24 19.78
C SER A 36 10.54 2.96 20.39
N GLU A 37 10.45 2.62 21.68
CA GLU A 37 9.21 2.20 22.34
C GLU A 37 8.05 3.19 22.18
N PRO A 38 8.26 4.53 22.28
CA PRO A 38 7.16 5.48 22.10
C PRO A 38 6.63 5.50 20.66
N VAL A 39 7.49 5.23 19.67
CA VAL A 39 7.12 5.19 18.26
C VAL A 39 6.37 3.89 17.97
N GLU A 40 6.85 2.77 18.51
CA GLU A 40 6.22 1.46 18.39
C GLU A 40 4.80 1.48 18.97
N ALA A 41 4.61 2.01 20.18
CA ALA A 41 3.29 2.17 20.77
C ALA A 41 2.34 3.00 19.89
N LYS A 42 2.86 4.01 19.20
CA LYS A 42 2.06 4.82 18.27
C LYS A 42 1.73 4.12 16.97
N ILE A 43 2.61 3.24 16.49
CA ILE A 43 2.32 2.39 15.33
C ILE A 43 1.20 1.41 15.68
N GLU A 44 1.26 0.78 16.86
CA GLU A 44 0.21 -0.14 17.32
C GLU A 44 -1.15 0.56 17.52
N ASP A 45 -1.17 1.73 18.19
CA ASP A 45 -2.37 2.57 18.32
C ASP A 45 -2.98 2.88 16.94
N PHE A 46 -2.13 3.24 15.97
CA PHE A 46 -2.55 3.52 14.61
C PHE A 46 -3.15 2.28 13.95
N LEU A 47 -2.48 1.13 14.00
CA LEU A 47 -2.94 -0.11 13.37
C LEU A 47 -4.30 -0.56 13.92
N TRP A 48 -4.50 -0.46 15.24
CA TRP A 48 -5.80 -0.73 15.85
C TRP A 48 -6.89 0.19 15.29
N SER A 49 -6.67 1.50 15.37
CA SER A 49 -7.66 2.49 14.91
C SER A 49 -7.91 2.41 13.39
N PHE A 50 -6.90 2.04 12.61
CA PHE A 50 -7.01 1.86 11.18
C PHE A 50 -7.85 0.63 10.84
N GLY A 51 -7.64 -0.49 11.56
CA GLY A 51 -8.47 -1.68 11.43
C GLY A 51 -9.94 -1.42 11.73
N GLU A 52 -10.23 -0.68 12.81
CA GLU A 52 -11.61 -0.29 13.15
C GLU A 52 -12.24 0.60 12.06
N ARG A 53 -11.47 1.57 11.54
CA ARG A 53 -11.93 2.44 10.44
C ARG A 53 -12.20 1.65 9.16
N LEU A 54 -11.34 0.69 8.84
CA LEU A 54 -11.48 -0.15 7.66
C LEU A 54 -12.74 -1.02 7.76
N ALA A 55 -12.96 -1.64 8.93
CA ALA A 55 -14.15 -2.45 9.20
C ALA A 55 -15.45 -1.64 9.22
N ALA A 56 -15.38 -0.34 9.52
CA ALA A 56 -16.52 0.57 9.54
C ALA A 56 -16.77 1.28 8.19
N LEU A 57 -15.99 1.02 7.14
CA LEU A 57 -16.25 1.60 5.83
C LEU A 57 -17.58 1.10 5.28
N SER A 58 -18.37 2.02 4.71
CA SER A 58 -19.47 1.62 3.85
C SER A 58 -18.93 1.01 2.55
N GLU A 59 -19.72 0.13 1.94
CA GLU A 59 -19.44 -0.46 0.64
C GLU A 59 -19.12 0.61 -0.42
N ASP A 60 -19.90 1.69 -0.48
CA ASP A 60 -19.67 2.82 -1.41
C ASP A 60 -18.31 3.51 -1.18
N ALA A 61 -17.93 3.72 0.08
CA ALA A 61 -16.64 4.32 0.42
C ALA A 61 -15.48 3.37 0.11
N PHE A 62 -15.66 2.07 0.34
CA PHE A 62 -14.68 1.04 -0.01
C PHE A 62 -14.50 0.96 -1.53
N ASN A 63 -15.58 0.88 -2.29
CA ASN A 63 -15.56 0.85 -3.76
C ASN A 63 -14.94 2.11 -4.36
N THR A 64 -15.13 3.26 -3.72
CA THR A 64 -14.42 4.49 -4.09
C THR A 64 -12.90 4.35 -3.93
N GLN A 65 -12.41 3.70 -2.85
CA GLN A 65 -10.98 3.42 -2.68
C GLN A 65 -10.46 2.40 -3.71
N VAL A 66 -11.23 1.35 -4.01
CA VAL A 66 -10.89 0.35 -5.04
C VAL A 66 -10.74 1.01 -6.40
N ALA A 67 -11.72 1.84 -6.81
CA ALA A 67 -11.66 2.57 -8.08
C ALA A 67 -10.44 3.53 -8.13
N ALA A 68 -10.13 4.22 -7.04
CA ALA A 68 -8.95 5.09 -6.95
C ALA A 68 -7.62 4.31 -7.03
N LEU A 69 -7.59 3.03 -6.62
CA LEU A 69 -6.42 2.16 -6.75
C LEU A 69 -6.28 1.54 -8.15
N ILE A 70 -7.39 1.29 -8.85
CA ILE A 70 -7.40 0.70 -10.19
C ILE A 70 -7.08 1.75 -11.26
N LYS A 71 -7.71 2.92 -11.21
CA LYS A 71 -7.63 3.93 -12.28
C LYS A 71 -6.20 4.35 -12.67
N PRO A 72 -5.25 4.55 -11.73
CA PRO A 72 -3.87 4.83 -12.09
C PRO A 72 -3.15 3.64 -12.74
N ARG A 73 -3.59 2.41 -12.46
CA ARG A 73 -3.02 1.18 -13.02
C ARG A 73 -3.55 0.86 -14.42
N GLU A 74 -4.69 1.43 -14.81
CA GLU A 74 -5.24 1.35 -16.17
C GLU A 74 -4.58 2.35 -17.14
N CYS A 75 -3.78 3.29 -16.61
CA CYS A 75 -3.07 4.24 -17.44
C CYS A 75 -1.96 3.50 -18.20
N GLU A 76 -2.06 3.49 -19.53
CA GLU A 76 -1.02 2.93 -20.39
C GLU A 76 0.29 3.74 -20.24
N ASP A 77 1.42 3.04 -20.35
CA ASP A 77 2.75 3.65 -20.31
C ASP A 77 2.84 4.75 -21.39
N ALA A 78 3.11 5.99 -20.98
CA ALA A 78 3.10 7.13 -21.90
C ALA A 78 4.30 7.10 -22.85
N HIS A 79 5.37 6.41 -22.44
CA HIS A 79 6.61 6.25 -23.20
C HIS A 79 7.07 4.80 -23.26
N LEU A 80 7.64 4.41 -24.41
CA LEU A 80 8.12 3.04 -24.66
C LEU A 80 9.16 2.55 -23.64
N TRP A 81 9.97 3.45 -23.07
CA TRP A 81 10.97 3.05 -22.08
C TRP A 81 10.33 2.65 -20.73
N GLU A 82 9.18 3.23 -20.37
CA GLU A 82 8.40 2.87 -19.19
C GLU A 82 7.81 1.47 -19.35
N GLU A 83 7.29 1.16 -20.55
CA GLU A 83 6.80 -0.17 -20.91
C GLU A 83 7.92 -1.22 -20.86
N VAL A 84 9.11 -0.88 -21.36
CA VAL A 84 10.29 -1.75 -21.32
C VAL A 84 10.72 -2.01 -19.88
N ASP A 85 10.82 -0.98 -19.04
CA ASP A 85 11.22 -1.13 -17.63
C ASP A 85 10.20 -1.99 -16.86
N HIS A 86 8.91 -1.72 -17.02
CA HIS A 86 7.84 -2.49 -16.37
C HIS A 86 7.81 -3.95 -16.85
N SER A 87 7.98 -4.18 -18.15
CA SER A 87 8.05 -5.53 -18.72
C SER A 87 9.30 -6.27 -18.26
N TRP A 88 10.44 -5.60 -18.21
CA TRP A 88 11.68 -6.17 -17.72
C TRP A 88 11.58 -6.56 -16.25
N PHE A 89 10.94 -5.74 -15.41
CA PHE A 89 10.67 -6.07 -14.01
C PHE A 89 9.89 -7.38 -13.85
N LYS A 90 8.88 -7.63 -14.71
CA LYS A 90 8.10 -8.88 -14.70
C LYS A 90 8.95 -10.11 -15.06
N VAL A 91 9.95 -9.94 -15.93
CA VAL A 91 10.91 -11.00 -16.32
C VAL A 91 11.87 -11.29 -15.17
N VAL A 92 12.56 -10.28 -14.63
CA VAL A 92 13.56 -10.49 -13.58
C VAL A 92 12.95 -10.97 -12.26
N THR A 93 11.69 -10.64 -11.99
CA THR A 93 10.95 -11.16 -10.83
C THR A 93 10.29 -12.52 -11.08
N GLN A 94 10.45 -13.10 -12.28
CA GLN A 94 9.85 -14.37 -12.71
C GLN A 94 8.33 -14.43 -12.58
N LYS A 95 7.66 -13.27 -12.56
CA LYS A 95 6.19 -13.21 -12.45
C LYS A 95 5.53 -13.48 -13.79
N TYR A 96 6.16 -13.07 -14.90
CA TYR A 96 5.70 -13.25 -16.30
C TYR A 96 4.22 -12.91 -16.57
N LEU A 97 3.58 -12.16 -15.67
CA LEU A 97 2.19 -11.73 -15.76
C LEU A 97 2.13 -10.40 -16.53
N PHE A 98 2.24 -10.49 -17.84
CA PHE A 98 2.22 -9.31 -18.70
C PHE A 98 0.82 -8.68 -18.77
N SER A 99 -0.24 -9.50 -18.69
CA SER A 99 -1.66 -9.08 -18.65
C SER A 99 -2.25 -9.09 -17.23
N ARG A 100 -1.45 -8.77 -16.20
CA ARG A 100 -1.86 -8.84 -14.78
C ARG A 100 -3.12 -8.02 -14.49
N LEU A 101 -3.21 -6.81 -15.06
CA LEU A 101 -4.34 -5.89 -14.88
C LEU A 101 -5.67 -6.52 -15.27
N HIS A 102 -5.72 -7.23 -16.40
CA HIS A 102 -6.92 -7.93 -16.86
C HIS A 102 -7.39 -9.07 -15.94
N LYS A 103 -6.55 -9.55 -15.03
CA LYS A 103 -6.91 -10.59 -14.05
C LYS A 103 -7.21 -10.01 -12.67
N GLU A 104 -6.43 -9.03 -12.23
CA GLU A 104 -6.57 -8.47 -10.88
C GLU A 104 -7.71 -7.47 -10.73
N ILE A 105 -8.11 -6.80 -11.81
CA ILE A 105 -9.24 -5.85 -11.78
C ILE A 105 -10.56 -6.58 -11.48
N PRO A 106 -10.92 -7.67 -12.22
CA PRO A 106 -12.11 -8.46 -11.88
C PRO A 106 -12.08 -9.04 -10.46
N ASP A 107 -10.93 -9.50 -9.98
CA ASP A 107 -10.79 -10.04 -8.62
C ASP A 107 -10.97 -8.96 -7.53
N ALA A 108 -10.55 -7.71 -7.81
CA ALA A 108 -10.73 -6.57 -6.90
C ALA A 108 -12.17 -6.04 -6.89
N GLU A 109 -12.88 -6.14 -8.02
CA GLU A 109 -14.29 -5.76 -8.16
C GLU A 109 -15.26 -6.86 -7.67
N GLY A 110 -14.84 -8.13 -7.73
CA GLY A 110 -15.66 -9.29 -7.40
C GLY A 110 -15.67 -9.73 -5.93
N HIS A 111 -14.97 -9.02 -5.03
CA HIS A 111 -14.88 -9.40 -3.61
C HIS A 111 -16.22 -9.35 -2.86
N ASP A 112 -17.27 -8.80 -3.48
CA ASP A 112 -18.63 -8.68 -2.92
C ASP A 112 -19.64 -9.75 -3.43
N ALA A 113 -19.25 -10.69 -4.31
CA ALA A 113 -20.22 -11.63 -4.89
C ALA A 113 -20.52 -12.89 -4.05
N ASP A 114 -19.76 -13.17 -2.98
CA ASP A 114 -19.83 -14.44 -2.23
C ASP A 114 -19.84 -14.27 -0.69
N GLN A 115 -20.35 -13.15 -0.15
CA GLN A 115 -20.69 -13.01 1.28
C GLN A 115 -22.13 -12.59 1.52
#